data_AF-K0KID4-F1
#
_entry.id   AF-K0KID4-F1
#
_cell.length_a   1.000
_cell.length_b   1.000
_cell.length_c   1.000
_cell.angle_alpha   90.00
_cell.angle_beta   90.00
_cell.angle_gamma   90.00
#
_symmetry.space_group_name_H-M   'P 1'
#
loop_
_entity.id
_entity.type
_entity.pdbx_description
1 polymer ?
#
loop_
_entity_poly.entity_id
_entity_poly.type
_entity_poly.pdbx_seq_one_letter_code
_entity_poly.pdbx_strand_id
1 'polypeptide(L)'
;MDHHCPWTANCVGHGNMPHFIRFLLWVDYTTGYTLVHLFKRAATYWNDRNLPAYLIDKTPLAATIILIPLSLFVLTTVGILTLRVFYHIMFSGMSQIETWEYERLESQIHTERTRDKIRQNYETIFGKELENVSSWSFSRGSASEDSQSSGSPNFTIDDIVFPYDLNPWKNLIQAFGYPWNWLLPWGGLLGNGLEFPRSEYASIQDQDLGSLPWPPDSGHQDRLSRGDQTDIVQDNETVVTRSSGVYHRNDLNRTEWYNDFGEKLSDFGVDLDAEK
;
A
#
# COMPACT_ATOMS: atom_id res chain seq x y z
N MET A 1 10.73 2.32 -0.18
CA MET A 1 10.59 2.66 1.26
C MET A 1 9.31 2.01 1.74
N ASP A 2 9.19 1.62 3.01
CA ASP A 2 7.97 1.01 3.54
C ASP A 2 7.10 2.02 4.28
N HIS A 3 7.59 2.59 5.38
CA HIS A 3 6.91 3.65 6.12
C HIS A 3 7.88 4.42 7.01
N HIS A 4 7.46 5.56 7.56
CA HIS A 4 8.16 6.20 8.67
C HIS A 4 7.59 5.67 9.99
N CYS A 5 8.44 5.06 10.83
CA CYS A 5 8.01 4.50 12.10
C CYS A 5 8.39 5.44 13.25
N PRO A 6 7.41 6.10 13.92
CA PRO A 6 7.72 6.99 15.04
C PRO A 6 8.38 6.26 16.21
N TRP A 7 8.08 4.97 16.40
CA TRP A 7 8.57 4.15 17.51
C TRP A 7 10.05 3.80 17.42
N THR A 8 10.61 3.79 16.21
CA THR A 8 12.05 3.59 15.98
C THR A 8 12.76 4.89 15.64
N ALA A 9 12.02 6.02 15.58
CA ALA A 9 12.49 7.32 15.14
C ALA A 9 13.26 7.26 13.80
N ASN A 10 12.84 6.38 12.90
CA ASN A 10 13.51 6.12 11.64
C ASN A 10 12.53 5.67 10.55
N CYS A 11 12.92 5.85 9.30
CA CYS A 11 12.23 5.22 8.17
C CYS A 11 12.52 3.72 8.17
N VAL A 12 11.50 2.92 7.87
CA VAL A 12 11.62 1.50 7.56
C VAL A 12 11.61 1.36 6.03
N GLY A 13 12.59 0.63 5.50
CA GLY A 13 12.74 0.42 4.06
C GLY A 13 13.77 -0.67 3.79
N HIS A 14 14.31 -0.69 2.57
CA HIS A 14 15.15 -1.79 2.10
C HIS A 14 16.27 -2.13 3.09
N GLY A 15 17.13 -1.18 3.47
CA GLY A 15 18.31 -1.47 4.29
C GLY A 15 18.04 -1.92 5.74
N ASN A 16 16.83 -1.73 6.29
CA ASN A 16 16.55 -2.05 7.69
C ASN A 16 15.28 -2.89 7.91
N MET A 17 14.61 -3.35 6.85
CA MET A 17 13.41 -4.19 6.93
C MET A 17 13.63 -5.48 7.77
N PRO A 18 14.72 -6.26 7.61
CA PRO A 18 14.97 -7.44 8.44
C PRO A 18 15.16 -7.11 9.91
N HIS A 19 15.81 -5.98 10.22
CA HIS A 19 16.02 -5.55 11.60
C HIS A 19 14.69 -5.14 12.24
N PHE A 20 13.84 -4.44 11.49
CA PHE A 20 12.50 -4.06 11.95
C PHE A 20 11.65 -5.28 12.26
N ILE A 21 11.62 -6.29 11.39
CA ILE A 21 10.80 -7.48 11.64
C ILE A 21 11.35 -8.33 12.79
N ARG A 22 12.68 -8.45 12.93
CA ARG A 22 13.27 -9.07 14.13
C ARG A 22 12.89 -8.33 15.40
N PHE A 23 12.89 -7.00 15.37
CA PHE A 23 12.44 -6.18 16.49
C PHE A 23 11.00 -6.54 16.87
N LEU A 24 10.07 -6.61 15.91
CA LEU A 24 8.67 -7.00 16.17
C LEU A 24 8.58 -8.40 16.79
N LEU A 25 9.27 -9.39 16.21
CA LEU A 25 9.28 -10.76 16.72
C LEU A 25 9.83 -10.86 18.16
N TRP A 26 10.89 -10.10 18.48
CA TRP A 26 11.45 -10.07 19.82
C TRP A 26 10.52 -9.38 20.83
N VAL A 27 9.81 -8.33 20.43
CA VAL A 27 8.78 -7.69 21.26
C VAL A 27 7.66 -8.68 21.56
N ASP A 28 7.15 -9.39 20.56
CA ASP A 28 6.10 -10.40 20.73
C ASP A 28 6.59 -11.55 21.63
N TYR A 29 7.80 -12.07 21.40
CA TYR A 29 8.36 -13.16 22.18
C TYR A 29 8.57 -12.78 23.65
N THR A 30 9.22 -11.65 23.93
CA THR A 30 9.52 -11.20 25.29
C THR A 30 8.26 -10.79 26.05
N THR A 31 7.29 -10.17 25.39
CA THR A 31 6.00 -9.82 25.99
C THR A 31 5.18 -11.08 26.27
N GLY A 32 5.14 -12.04 25.34
CA GLY A 32 4.49 -13.34 25.56
C GLY A 32 5.14 -14.13 26.71
N TYR A 33 6.47 -14.17 26.77
CA TYR A 33 7.21 -14.80 27.87
C TYR A 33 6.88 -14.15 29.22
N THR A 34 6.87 -12.82 29.27
CA THR A 34 6.50 -12.06 30.48
C THR A 34 5.06 -12.36 30.89
N LEU A 35 4.13 -12.39 29.94
CA LEU A 35 2.73 -12.67 30.18
C LEU A 35 2.50 -14.08 30.77
N VAL A 36 3.22 -15.10 30.29
CA VAL A 36 3.18 -16.46 30.87
C VAL A 36 3.59 -16.44 32.35
N HIS A 37 4.64 -15.71 32.72
CA HIS A 37 5.07 -15.58 34.12
C HIS A 37 4.08 -14.79 34.97
N LEU A 38 3.48 -13.73 34.42
CA LEU A 38 2.43 -12.97 35.09
C LEU A 38 1.19 -13.84 35.36
N PHE A 39 0.79 -14.70 34.42
CA PHE A 39 -0.31 -15.64 34.63
C PHE A 39 0.01 -16.70 35.68
N LYS A 40 1.24 -17.25 35.68
CA LYS A 40 1.68 -18.17 36.76
C LYS A 40 1.59 -17.48 38.12
N ARG A 41 2.04 -16.23 38.21
CA ARG A 41 1.98 -15.44 39.45
C ARG A 41 0.54 -15.13 39.88
N ALA A 42 -0.33 -14.78 38.93
CA ALA A 42 -1.75 -14.58 39.19
C ALA A 42 -2.44 -15.86 39.68
N ALA A 43 -2.08 -17.03 39.12
CA ALA A 43 -2.58 -18.33 39.57
C ALA A 43 -2.14 -18.65 41.01
N THR A 44 -0.91 -18.30 41.40
CA THR A 44 -0.47 -18.40 42.81
C THR A 44 -1.34 -17.54 43.72
N TYR A 45 -1.55 -16.26 43.39
CA TYR A 45 -2.43 -15.39 44.17
C TYR A 45 -3.88 -15.90 44.25
N TRP A 46 -4.37 -16.55 43.19
CA TRP A 46 -5.70 -17.15 43.18
C TRP A 46 -5.81 -18.35 44.12
N ASN A 47 -4.77 -19.20 44.19
CA ASN A 47 -4.72 -20.33 45.11
C ASN A 47 -4.64 -19.85 46.57
N ASP A 48 -3.90 -18.77 46.80
CA ASP A 48 -3.65 -18.17 48.11
C ASP A 48 -4.73 -17.15 48.54
N ARG A 49 -5.85 -17.06 47.81
CA ARG A 49 -6.90 -16.03 48.01
C ARG A 49 -7.54 -15.99 49.41
N ASN A 50 -7.44 -17.10 50.17
CA ASN A 50 -7.97 -17.22 51.53
C ASN A 50 -6.93 -16.89 52.61
N LEU A 51 -5.67 -16.61 52.24
CA LEU A 51 -4.66 -16.20 53.20
C LEU A 51 -4.98 -14.82 53.78
N PRO A 52 -4.68 -14.59 55.07
CA PRO A 52 -4.77 -13.26 55.64
C PRO A 52 -3.91 -12.25 54.87
N ALA A 53 -4.47 -11.06 54.64
CA ALA A 53 -3.86 -10.03 53.76
C ALA A 53 -2.45 -9.57 54.18
N TYR A 54 -2.03 -9.79 55.43
CA TYR A 54 -0.70 -9.44 55.91
C TYR A 54 0.40 -10.41 55.43
N LEU A 55 0.05 -11.60 54.92
CA LEU A 55 1.00 -12.55 54.31
C LEU A 55 1.22 -12.27 52.82
N ILE A 56 0.44 -11.38 52.20
CA ILE A 56 0.49 -11.09 50.77
C ILE A 56 1.14 -9.72 50.56
N ASP A 57 2.28 -9.71 49.86
CA ASP A 57 2.93 -8.47 49.46
C ASP A 57 2.08 -7.69 48.45
N LYS A 58 1.67 -6.48 48.83
CA LYS A 58 0.77 -5.61 48.04
C LYS A 58 1.42 -5.09 46.76
N THR A 59 2.71 -4.77 46.80
CA THR A 59 3.45 -4.21 45.65
C THR A 59 3.49 -5.15 44.44
N PRO A 60 3.96 -6.40 44.56
CA PRO A 60 3.95 -7.32 43.42
C PRO A 60 2.55 -7.76 43.00
N LEU A 61 1.59 -7.79 43.93
CA LEU A 61 0.19 -8.05 43.59
C LEU A 61 -0.35 -6.94 42.68
N ALA A 62 -0.18 -5.67 43.07
CA ALA A 62 -0.58 -4.52 42.27
C ALA A 62 0.14 -4.50 40.90
N ALA A 63 1.45 -4.76 40.88
CA ALA A 63 2.22 -4.87 39.64
C ALA A 63 1.67 -5.98 38.72
N THR A 64 1.32 -7.14 39.26
CA THR A 64 0.75 -8.26 38.48
C THR A 64 -0.60 -7.87 37.87
N ILE A 65 -1.46 -7.21 38.64
CA ILE A 65 -2.79 -6.75 38.20
C ILE A 65 -2.67 -5.71 37.07
N ILE A 66 -1.70 -4.80 37.15
CA ILE A 66 -1.49 -3.75 36.14
C ILE A 66 -0.76 -4.29 34.89
N LEU A 67 0.25 -5.13 35.07
CA LEU A 67 1.10 -5.59 33.98
C LEU A 67 0.42 -6.61 33.07
N ILE A 68 -0.54 -7.40 33.56
CA ILE A 68 -1.30 -8.35 32.72
C ILE A 68 -2.03 -7.64 31.58
N PRO A 69 -2.97 -6.69 31.83
CA PRO A 69 -3.69 -6.02 30.75
C PRO A 69 -2.76 -5.18 29.87
N LEU A 70 -1.72 -4.56 30.43
CA LEU A 70 -0.73 -3.83 29.63
C LEU A 70 0.04 -4.76 28.67
N SER A 71 0.51 -5.91 29.16
CA SER A 71 1.22 -6.89 28.34
C SER A 71 0.31 -7.51 27.29
N LEU A 72 -0.96 -7.76 27.61
CA LEU A 72 -1.97 -8.21 26.64
C LEU A 72 -2.20 -7.18 25.54
N PHE A 73 -2.32 -5.89 25.89
CA PHE A 73 -2.49 -4.81 24.92
C PHE A 73 -1.29 -4.72 23.97
N VAL A 74 -0.06 -4.71 24.50
CA VAL A 74 1.16 -4.68 23.70
C VAL A 74 1.25 -5.90 22.80
N LEU A 75 1.07 -7.11 23.35
CA LEU A 75 1.13 -8.35 22.57
C LEU A 75 0.07 -8.42 21.47
N THR A 76 -1.13 -7.92 21.73
CA THR A 76 -2.21 -7.91 20.72
C THR A 76 -1.91 -6.90 19.61
N THR A 77 -1.56 -5.67 19.97
CA THR A 77 -1.34 -4.59 18.99
C THR A 77 -0.09 -4.84 18.13
N VAL A 78 1.03 -5.21 18.77
CA VAL A 78 2.27 -5.54 18.05
C VAL A 78 2.10 -6.86 17.29
N GLY A 79 1.45 -7.86 17.88
CA GLY A 79 1.17 -9.13 17.19
C GLY A 79 0.35 -8.97 15.91
N ILE A 80 -0.68 -8.11 15.91
CA ILE A 80 -1.44 -7.78 14.70
C ILE A 80 -0.55 -7.11 13.65
N LEU A 81 0.31 -6.17 14.07
CA LEU A 81 1.26 -5.52 13.16
C LEU A 81 2.25 -6.53 12.57
N THR A 82 2.82 -7.41 13.39
CA THR A 82 3.71 -8.49 12.97
C THR A 82 3.03 -9.37 11.93
N LEU A 83 1.83 -9.87 12.23
CA LEU A 83 1.06 -10.72 11.31
C LEU A 83 0.76 -10.01 10.00
N ARG A 84 0.35 -8.74 10.04
CA ARG A 84 0.08 -7.94 8.85
C ARG A 84 1.33 -7.82 7.96
N VAL A 85 2.47 -7.45 8.55
CA VAL A 85 3.73 -7.30 7.80
C VAL A 85 4.15 -8.64 7.17
N PHE A 86 4.08 -9.74 7.92
CA PHE A 86 4.37 -11.07 7.38
C PHE A 86 3.42 -11.48 6.25
N TYR A 87 2.13 -11.19 6.39
CA TYR A 87 1.12 -11.51 5.38
C TYR A 87 1.41 -10.78 4.06
N HIS A 88 1.61 -9.46 4.08
CA HIS A 88 1.86 -8.69 2.85
C HIS A 88 3.18 -9.09 2.17
N ILE A 89 4.25 -9.31 2.94
CA ILE A 89 5.52 -9.78 2.37
C ILE A 89 5.36 -11.16 1.75
N MET A 90 4.73 -12.10 2.47
CA MET A 90 4.62 -13.49 2.04
C MET A 90 3.67 -13.64 0.84
N PHE A 91 2.52 -12.98 0.82
CA PHE A 91 1.50 -13.25 -0.19
C PHE A 91 1.50 -12.25 -1.35
N SER A 92 2.06 -11.06 -1.19
CA SER A 92 2.00 -10.01 -2.21
C SER A 92 3.37 -9.46 -2.58
N GLY A 93 4.40 -9.65 -1.74
CA GLY A 93 5.72 -9.07 -1.98
C GLY A 93 5.75 -7.53 -1.96
N MET A 94 4.68 -6.90 -1.46
CA MET A 94 4.50 -5.45 -1.44
C MET A 94 4.96 -4.84 -0.12
N SER A 95 5.51 -3.63 -0.20
CA SER A 95 5.60 -2.69 0.90
C SER A 95 4.25 -2.07 1.24
N GLN A 96 4.17 -1.41 2.38
CA GLN A 96 2.98 -0.70 2.84
C GLN A 96 2.56 0.40 1.86
N ILE A 97 3.51 1.16 1.31
CA ILE A 97 3.22 2.19 0.29
C ILE A 97 2.69 1.54 -0.99
N GLU A 98 3.28 0.43 -1.44
CA GLU A 98 2.82 -0.25 -2.66
C GLU A 98 1.42 -0.85 -2.48
N THR A 99 1.07 -1.34 -1.29
CA THR A 99 -0.29 -1.79 -0.97
C THR A 99 -1.27 -0.62 -1.06
N TRP A 100 -0.91 0.55 -0.53
CA TRP A 100 -1.77 1.73 -0.60
C TRP A 100 -1.93 2.25 -2.03
N GLU A 101 -0.87 2.21 -2.83
CA GLU A 101 -0.95 2.53 -4.26
C GLU A 101 -1.81 1.54 -5.03
N TYR A 102 -1.76 0.25 -4.68
CA TYR A 102 -2.63 -0.76 -5.27
C TYR A 102 -4.10 -0.50 -4.92
N GLU A 103 -4.42 -0.27 -3.64
CA GLU A 103 -5.78 0.06 -3.17
C GLU A 103 -6.30 1.36 -3.83
N ARG A 104 -5.43 2.37 -3.98
CA ARG A 104 -5.76 3.61 -4.71
C ARG A 104 -6.11 3.29 -6.16
N LEU A 105 -5.27 2.53 -6.85
CA LEU A 105 -5.47 2.17 -8.25
C LEU A 105 -6.78 1.38 -8.43
N GLU A 106 -7.03 0.39 -7.57
CA GLU A 106 -8.28 -0.38 -7.56
C GLU A 106 -9.51 0.52 -7.42
N SER A 107 -9.47 1.50 -6.51
CA SER A 107 -10.59 2.44 -6.32
C SER A 107 -10.81 3.39 -7.51
N GLN A 108 -9.76 3.73 -8.24
CA GLN A 108 -9.77 4.74 -9.31
C GLN A 108 -9.82 4.16 -10.73
N ILE A 109 -9.71 2.83 -10.89
CA ILE A 109 -9.63 2.16 -12.20
C ILE A 109 -10.91 2.31 -13.04
N HIS A 110 -12.04 2.55 -12.36
CA HIS A 110 -13.33 2.77 -12.98
C HIS A 110 -13.46 4.17 -13.61
N THR A 111 -12.62 5.12 -13.21
CA THR A 111 -12.63 6.49 -13.75
C THR A 111 -11.92 6.54 -15.10
N GLU A 112 -12.55 7.17 -16.10
CA GLU A 112 -11.95 7.35 -17.44
C GLU A 112 -10.57 8.00 -17.38
N ARG A 113 -10.38 8.99 -16.49
CA ARG A 113 -9.09 9.67 -16.26
C ARG A 113 -7.93 8.71 -15.97
N THR A 114 -8.13 7.77 -15.06
CA THR A 114 -7.08 6.82 -14.64
C THR A 114 -6.74 5.87 -15.77
N ARG A 115 -7.77 5.40 -16.49
CA ARG A 115 -7.63 4.51 -17.64
C ARG A 115 -6.89 5.18 -18.79
N ASP A 116 -7.23 6.44 -19.07
CA ASP A 116 -6.56 7.25 -20.08
C ASP A 116 -5.09 7.52 -19.73
N LYS A 117 -4.77 7.78 -18.45
CA LYS A 117 -3.38 7.93 -18.01
C LYS A 117 -2.57 6.67 -18.24
N ILE A 118 -3.10 5.51 -17.83
CA ILE A 118 -2.44 4.22 -18.01
C ILE A 118 -2.23 3.92 -19.50
N ARG A 119 -3.25 4.18 -20.34
CA ARG A 119 -3.13 4.07 -21.79
C ARG A 119 -2.03 4.96 -22.35
N GLN A 120 -2.02 6.25 -22.01
CA GLN A 120 -1.01 7.19 -22.50
C GLN A 120 0.41 6.77 -22.07
N ASN A 121 0.57 6.26 -20.83
CA ASN A 121 1.85 5.75 -20.35
C ASN A 121 2.27 4.50 -21.13
N TYR A 122 1.34 3.58 -21.39
CA TYR A 122 1.59 2.39 -22.17
C TYR A 122 2.05 2.73 -23.59
N GLU A 123 1.34 3.62 -24.28
CA GLU A 123 1.71 4.11 -25.61
C GLU A 123 3.09 4.80 -25.60
N THR A 124 3.38 5.59 -24.56
CA THR A 124 4.67 6.29 -24.42
C THR A 124 5.83 5.31 -24.21
N ILE A 125 5.62 4.22 -23.47
CA ILE A 125 6.67 3.26 -23.12
C ILE A 125 6.90 2.24 -24.24
N PHE A 126 5.83 1.70 -24.83
CA PHE A 126 5.91 0.62 -25.81
C PHE A 126 5.75 1.08 -27.26
N GLY A 127 5.29 2.31 -27.50
CA GLY A 127 5.08 2.84 -28.85
C GLY A 127 3.93 2.15 -29.61
N LYS A 128 3.05 1.44 -28.91
CA LYS A 128 1.89 0.72 -29.49
C LYS A 128 0.61 1.11 -28.77
N GLU A 129 -0.49 1.13 -29.52
CA GLU A 129 -1.81 1.40 -28.98
C GLU A 129 -2.25 0.24 -28.08
N LEU A 130 -2.92 0.56 -26.97
CA LEU A 130 -3.40 -0.44 -26.04
C LEU A 130 -4.65 -1.13 -26.63
N GLU A 131 -4.52 -2.40 -27.00
CA GLU A 131 -5.66 -3.21 -27.44
C GLU A 131 -6.63 -3.46 -26.28
N ASN A 132 -7.92 -3.65 -26.61
CA ASN A 132 -8.94 -4.00 -25.63
C ASN A 132 -8.63 -5.36 -25.02
N VAL A 133 -8.46 -5.40 -23.69
CA VAL A 133 -8.16 -6.63 -22.96
C VAL A 133 -9.47 -7.34 -22.64
N SER A 134 -9.62 -8.59 -23.08
CA SER A 134 -10.76 -9.41 -22.68
C SER A 134 -10.54 -9.95 -21.27
N SER A 135 -10.97 -9.22 -20.24
CA SER A 135 -10.83 -9.70 -18.87
C SER A 135 -11.88 -10.75 -18.52
N TRP A 136 -11.49 -11.79 -17.77
CA TRP A 136 -12.40 -12.84 -17.32
C TRP A 136 -13.40 -12.32 -16.27
N SER A 137 -13.03 -11.29 -15.50
CA SER A 137 -13.90 -10.68 -14.49
C SER A 137 -15.00 -9.81 -15.10
N PHE A 138 -14.79 -9.27 -16.31
CA PHE A 138 -15.82 -8.54 -17.07
C PHE A 138 -17.04 -9.39 -17.43
N SER A 139 -16.88 -10.71 -17.55
CA SER A 139 -17.99 -11.62 -17.87
C SER A 139 -19.03 -11.77 -16.73
N ARG A 140 -18.74 -11.26 -15.52
CA ARG A 140 -19.55 -11.52 -14.32
C ARG A 140 -20.32 -10.31 -13.77
N GLY A 141 -20.01 -9.10 -14.22
CA GLY A 141 -20.66 -7.88 -13.76
C GLY A 141 -20.92 -6.94 -14.94
N SER A 142 -22.19 -6.86 -15.34
CA SER A 142 -22.78 -5.74 -16.11
C SER A 142 -21.85 -5.08 -17.13
N ALA A 143 -21.91 -5.53 -18.38
CA ALA A 143 -21.55 -4.70 -19.50
C ALA A 143 -22.39 -3.42 -19.43
N SER A 144 -21.85 -2.35 -18.85
CA SER A 144 -22.37 -1.01 -19.04
C SER A 144 -22.15 -0.67 -20.50
N GLU A 145 -23.26 -0.60 -21.26
CA GLU A 145 -23.28 -0.20 -22.67
C GLU A 145 -22.62 1.18 -22.90
N ASP A 146 -22.44 1.99 -21.85
CA ASP A 146 -21.77 3.30 -21.90
C ASP A 146 -20.29 3.24 -22.28
N SER A 147 -19.59 2.14 -21.99
CA SER A 147 -18.15 1.98 -22.24
C SER A 147 -17.78 1.77 -23.72
N GLN A 148 -18.77 1.64 -24.62
CA GLN A 148 -18.53 1.58 -26.07
C GLN A 148 -18.52 2.98 -26.73
N SER A 149 -18.94 4.02 -26.00
CA SER A 149 -19.08 5.38 -26.55
C SER A 149 -17.84 6.27 -26.35
N SER A 150 -17.02 5.98 -25.34
CA SER A 150 -15.68 6.57 -25.18
C SER A 150 -14.67 5.56 -25.72
N GLY A 151 -13.76 5.96 -26.62
CA GLY A 151 -12.71 5.10 -27.19
C GLY A 151 -11.63 4.68 -26.18
N SER A 152 -12.03 4.45 -24.93
CA SER A 152 -11.17 4.12 -23.79
C SER A 152 -10.98 2.60 -23.75
N PRO A 153 -9.74 2.10 -23.65
CA PRO A 153 -9.48 0.66 -23.65
C PRO A 153 -10.13 -0.01 -22.43
N ASN A 154 -10.71 -1.17 -22.67
CA ASN A 154 -11.37 -1.96 -21.64
C ASN A 154 -10.40 -2.89 -20.92
N PHE A 155 -10.07 -2.58 -19.67
CA PHE A 155 -9.33 -3.44 -18.75
C PHE A 155 -9.81 -3.26 -17.30
N THR A 156 -9.55 -4.25 -16.45
CA THR A 156 -9.85 -4.25 -15.01
C THR A 156 -8.58 -4.25 -14.18
N ILE A 157 -8.71 -4.10 -12.86
CA ILE A 157 -7.56 -4.15 -11.94
C ILE A 157 -6.81 -5.49 -12.03
N ASP A 158 -7.53 -6.59 -12.33
CA ASP A 158 -6.95 -7.93 -12.45
C ASP A 158 -5.95 -8.04 -13.62
N ASP A 159 -6.06 -7.18 -14.62
CA ASP A 159 -5.15 -7.15 -15.77
C ASP A 159 -3.81 -6.45 -15.43
N ILE A 160 -3.77 -5.74 -14.29
CA ILE A 160 -2.58 -5.06 -13.78
C ILE A 160 -1.90 -5.96 -12.75
N VAL A 161 -0.81 -6.60 -13.16
CA VAL A 161 -0.02 -7.47 -12.30
C VAL A 161 1.05 -6.67 -11.56
N PHE A 162 1.16 -6.85 -10.24
CA PHE A 162 2.24 -6.25 -9.47
C PHE A 162 3.59 -6.92 -9.82
N PRO A 163 4.60 -6.15 -10.25
CA PRO A 163 5.80 -6.72 -10.86
C PRO A 163 6.76 -7.39 -9.86
N TYR A 164 6.68 -7.08 -8.57
CA TYR A 164 7.63 -7.58 -7.57
C TYR A 164 7.10 -8.74 -6.72
N ASP A 165 5.91 -9.27 -7.04
CA ASP A 165 5.42 -10.51 -6.43
C ASP A 165 6.00 -11.75 -7.13
N LEU A 166 7.00 -12.39 -6.51
CA LEU A 166 7.69 -13.52 -7.12
C LEU A 166 7.05 -14.86 -6.76
N ASN A 167 6.92 -15.09 -5.45
CA ASN A 167 6.25 -16.19 -4.77
C ASN A 167 6.55 -16.11 -3.27
N PRO A 168 5.78 -16.80 -2.41
CA PRO A 168 5.93 -16.65 -0.97
C PRO A 168 7.34 -16.88 -0.41
N TRP A 169 8.06 -17.85 -0.95
CA TRP A 169 9.41 -18.16 -0.46
C TRP A 169 10.46 -17.14 -0.93
N LYS A 170 10.40 -16.75 -2.21
CA LYS A 170 11.31 -15.75 -2.77
C LYS A 170 11.06 -14.37 -2.18
N ASN A 171 9.80 -14.01 -1.92
CA ASN A 171 9.46 -12.73 -1.28
C ASN A 171 10.01 -12.68 0.15
N LEU A 172 9.90 -13.76 0.92
CA LEU A 172 10.54 -13.87 2.24
C LEU A 172 12.07 -13.78 2.15
N ILE A 173 12.70 -14.48 1.21
CA ILE A 173 14.15 -14.39 1.01
C ILE A 173 14.57 -12.97 0.64
N GLN A 174 13.79 -12.27 -0.18
CA GLN A 174 14.06 -10.87 -0.52
C GLN A 174 13.92 -9.95 0.70
N ALA A 175 12.90 -10.14 1.52
CA ALA A 175 12.64 -9.29 2.68
C ALA A 175 13.58 -9.55 3.88
N PHE A 176 14.05 -10.80 4.07
CA PHE A 176 14.81 -11.23 5.25
C PHE A 176 16.23 -11.70 4.96
N GLY A 177 16.60 -11.83 3.69
CA GLY A 177 17.82 -12.52 3.26
C GLY A 177 17.69 -14.04 3.38
N TYR A 178 18.82 -14.73 3.33
CA TYR A 178 18.83 -16.19 3.42
C TYR A 178 18.33 -16.72 4.78
N PRO A 179 17.67 -17.89 4.83
CA PRO A 179 17.07 -18.43 6.06
C PRO A 179 18.01 -18.53 7.27
N TRP A 180 19.30 -18.83 7.06
CA TRP A 180 20.29 -18.88 8.14
C TRP A 180 20.60 -17.52 8.77
N ASN A 181 20.29 -16.42 8.07
CA ASN A 181 20.46 -15.05 8.57
C ASN A 181 19.21 -14.52 9.29
N TRP A 182 18.09 -15.24 9.29
CA TRP A 182 16.83 -14.73 9.84
C TRP A 182 16.92 -14.45 11.34
N LEU A 183 17.61 -15.32 12.08
CA LEU A 183 17.82 -15.16 13.52
C LEU A 183 19.05 -14.31 13.87
N LEU A 184 19.93 -14.04 12.91
CA LEU A 184 21.15 -13.28 13.17
C LEU A 184 20.84 -11.77 13.23
N PRO A 185 21.23 -11.07 14.31
CA PRO A 185 20.96 -9.63 14.45
C PRO A 185 21.52 -8.79 13.31
N TRP A 186 22.61 -9.25 12.70
CA TRP A 186 23.38 -8.60 11.63
C TRP A 186 23.03 -9.11 10.24
N GLY A 187 22.04 -10.01 10.12
CA GLY A 187 21.64 -10.56 8.84
C GLY A 187 21.04 -9.47 7.95
N GLY A 188 21.76 -9.13 6.88
CA GLY A 188 21.33 -8.17 5.87
C GLY A 188 20.49 -8.79 4.76
N LEU A 189 19.94 -7.93 3.90
CA LEU A 189 19.14 -8.31 2.74
C LEU A 189 20.02 -8.72 1.57
N LEU A 190 19.35 -9.23 0.53
CA LEU A 190 19.91 -9.40 -0.79
C LEU A 190 19.66 -8.14 -1.62
N GLY A 191 20.59 -7.82 -2.51
CA GLY A 191 20.47 -6.70 -3.44
C GLY A 191 21.01 -5.36 -2.91
N ASN A 192 20.89 -4.35 -3.76
CA ASN A 192 21.40 -2.99 -3.54
C ASN A 192 20.28 -1.99 -3.17
N GLY A 193 19.02 -2.43 -3.15
CA GLY A 193 17.84 -1.59 -2.92
C GLY A 193 17.45 -0.67 -4.08
N LEU A 194 18.13 -0.79 -5.22
CA LEU A 194 17.85 -0.03 -6.45
C LEU A 194 17.18 -0.91 -7.51
N GLU A 195 17.57 -2.19 -7.56
CA GLU A 195 17.06 -3.16 -8.51
C GLU A 195 16.41 -4.32 -7.76
N PHE A 196 15.19 -4.65 -8.15
CA PHE A 196 14.42 -5.75 -7.60
C PHE A 196 14.09 -6.73 -8.72
N PRO A 197 14.24 -8.05 -8.49
CA PRO A 197 13.79 -9.04 -9.45
C PRO A 197 12.29 -8.91 -9.69
N ARG A 198 11.90 -9.08 -10.95
CA ARG A 198 10.49 -9.03 -11.36
C ARG A 198 9.94 -10.44 -11.53
N SER A 199 8.62 -10.55 -11.39
CA SER A 199 7.87 -11.76 -11.67
C SER A 199 7.92 -12.08 -13.17
N GLU A 200 7.75 -13.36 -13.51
CA GLU A 200 7.68 -13.81 -14.91
C GLU A 200 6.47 -13.20 -15.63
N TYR A 201 5.39 -12.94 -14.89
CA TYR A 201 4.15 -12.33 -15.38
C TYR A 201 4.26 -10.82 -15.68
N ALA A 202 5.35 -10.18 -15.26
CA ALA A 202 5.63 -8.76 -15.47
C ALA A 202 6.84 -8.54 -16.39
N SER A 203 7.03 -9.45 -17.36
CA SER A 203 8.16 -9.40 -18.28
C SER A 203 7.99 -8.24 -19.28
N ILE A 204 9.06 -7.48 -19.51
CA ILE A 204 9.05 -6.36 -20.49
C ILE A 204 8.85 -6.87 -21.93
N GLN A 205 9.15 -8.16 -22.17
CA GLN A 205 9.08 -8.76 -23.51
C GLN A 205 7.63 -8.98 -23.96
N ASP A 206 6.72 -9.23 -23.03
CA ASP A 206 5.30 -9.44 -23.35
C ASP A 206 4.63 -8.13 -23.78
N GLN A 207 5.16 -6.98 -23.33
CA GLN A 207 4.62 -5.66 -23.63
C GLN A 207 3.12 -5.54 -23.29
N ASP A 208 2.67 -6.19 -22.21
CA ASP A 208 1.29 -6.17 -21.72
C ASP A 208 1.13 -5.20 -20.54
N LEU A 209 -0.08 -5.03 -19.99
CA LEU A 209 -0.33 -4.15 -18.84
C LEU A 209 0.56 -4.47 -17.63
N GLY A 210 0.80 -5.76 -17.36
CA GLY A 210 1.68 -6.20 -16.28
C GLY A 210 3.16 -5.84 -16.48
N SER A 211 3.56 -5.45 -17.69
CA SER A 211 4.94 -5.05 -18.00
C SER A 211 5.23 -3.57 -17.75
N LEU A 212 4.21 -2.78 -17.41
CA LEU A 212 4.35 -1.38 -17.02
C LEU A 212 5.19 -1.24 -15.75
N PRO A 213 5.98 -0.16 -15.62
CA PRO A 213 6.63 0.17 -14.36
C PRO A 213 5.57 0.44 -13.29
N TRP A 214 5.86 0.05 -12.04
CA TRP A 214 4.99 0.38 -10.92
C TRP A 214 5.34 1.77 -10.35
N PRO A 215 4.37 2.67 -10.13
CA PRO A 215 2.95 2.52 -10.45
C PRO A 215 2.65 2.73 -11.96
N PRO A 216 1.64 2.03 -12.53
CA PRO A 216 1.37 2.03 -13.98
C PRO A 216 0.86 3.38 -14.52
N ASP A 217 0.31 4.22 -13.64
CA ASP A 217 -0.15 5.57 -13.96
C ASP A 217 0.95 6.64 -13.83
N SER A 218 2.21 6.25 -13.55
CA SER A 218 3.34 7.16 -13.30
C SER A 218 3.13 8.10 -12.10
N GLY A 219 2.10 7.85 -11.29
CA GLY A 219 1.72 8.66 -10.13
C GLY A 219 1.33 10.11 -10.47
N HIS A 220 1.73 11.04 -9.59
CA HIS A 220 1.45 12.49 -9.73
C HIS A 220 2.58 13.27 -10.43
N GLN A 221 3.50 12.60 -11.15
CA GLN A 221 4.61 13.29 -11.80
C GLN A 221 4.17 14.20 -12.95
N ASP A 222 2.92 14.07 -13.39
CA ASP A 222 2.30 14.95 -14.37
C ASP A 222 1.93 16.31 -13.76
N ARG A 223 2.92 17.20 -13.61
CA ARG A 223 2.67 18.57 -14.07
C ARG A 223 2.63 18.48 -15.59
N LEU A 224 1.44 18.22 -16.15
CA LEU A 224 1.20 18.16 -17.58
C LEU A 224 1.81 19.40 -18.24
N SER A 225 3.03 19.24 -18.76
CA SER A 225 3.60 20.13 -19.74
C SER A 225 3.18 19.57 -21.09
N ARG A 226 1.87 19.65 -21.38
CA ARG A 226 1.33 19.31 -22.70
C ARG A 226 0.50 20.51 -23.14
N GLY A 227 1.10 21.31 -24.01
CA GLY A 227 0.44 22.49 -24.58
C GLY A 227 -0.87 22.10 -25.25
N ASP A 228 -1.81 23.04 -25.22
CA ASP A 228 -3.08 23.05 -25.96
C ASP A 228 -3.04 22.20 -27.22
N GLN A 229 -3.45 20.93 -27.13
CA GLN A 229 -4.01 20.25 -28.29
C GLN A 229 -5.51 20.47 -28.22
N THR A 230 -5.91 21.60 -28.77
CA THR A 230 -7.30 21.83 -29.17
C THR A 230 -7.53 21.06 -30.47
N ASP A 231 -8.25 19.94 -30.39
CA ASP A 231 -8.74 19.27 -31.60
C ASP A 231 -9.82 20.15 -32.23
N ILE A 232 -9.43 20.86 -33.30
CA ILE A 232 -10.35 21.65 -34.12
C ILE A 232 -10.98 20.68 -35.13
N VAL A 233 -12.18 20.20 -34.83
CA VAL A 233 -13.02 19.51 -35.81
C VAL A 233 -13.86 20.58 -36.52
N GLN A 234 -13.57 20.80 -37.81
CA GLN A 234 -14.32 21.72 -38.66
C GLN A 234 -15.46 20.97 -39.35
N ASP A 235 -16.69 21.17 -38.88
CA ASP A 235 -17.89 20.71 -39.58
C ASP A 235 -18.81 21.90 -39.87
N ASN A 236 -19.09 22.11 -41.16
CA ASN A 236 -19.98 23.10 -41.77
C ASN A 236 -20.27 24.35 -40.92
N GLU A 237 -19.32 25.30 -40.96
CA GLU A 237 -19.40 26.68 -40.44
C GLU A 237 -19.43 26.86 -38.92
N THR A 238 -19.26 25.80 -38.12
CA THR A 238 -19.05 25.93 -36.67
C THR A 238 -17.75 25.26 -36.23
N VAL A 239 -16.87 26.06 -35.62
CA VAL A 239 -15.68 25.54 -34.92
C VAL A 239 -16.15 25.09 -33.54
N VAL A 240 -16.29 23.78 -33.35
CA VAL A 240 -16.62 23.21 -32.04
C VAL A 240 -15.33 22.73 -31.40
N THR A 241 -14.81 23.49 -30.44
CA THR A 241 -13.76 23.03 -29.54
C THR A 241 -14.37 22.03 -28.57
N ARG A 242 -14.16 20.73 -28.80
CA ARG A 242 -14.48 19.70 -27.81
C ARG A 242 -13.36 19.68 -26.77
N SER A 243 -13.50 20.51 -25.73
CA SER A 243 -12.72 20.32 -24.51
C SER A 243 -13.28 19.07 -23.82
N SER A 244 -12.48 18.00 -23.79
CA SER A 244 -12.81 16.79 -23.04
C SER A 244 -13.00 17.19 -21.56
N GLY A 245 -14.20 16.96 -21.01
CA GLY A 245 -14.63 17.47 -19.70
C GLY A 245 -13.81 17.01 -18.50
N VAL A 246 -12.79 16.17 -18.71
CA VAL A 246 -11.89 15.60 -17.70
C VAL A 246 -10.88 16.63 -17.16
N TYR A 247 -10.58 17.70 -17.92
CA TYR A 247 -9.47 18.61 -17.61
C TYR A 247 -9.84 19.86 -16.80
N HIS A 248 -11.14 20.21 -16.68
CA HIS A 248 -11.55 21.48 -16.09
C HIS A 248 -11.19 21.61 -14.59
N ARG A 249 -11.06 20.51 -13.85
CA ARG A 249 -10.72 20.53 -12.41
C ARG A 249 -9.29 20.99 -12.11
N ASN A 250 -8.35 20.80 -13.03
CA ASN A 250 -6.96 21.22 -12.82
C ASN A 250 -6.77 22.72 -13.06
N ASP A 251 -7.70 23.35 -13.79
CA ASP A 251 -7.72 24.79 -14.02
C ASP A 251 -8.48 25.55 -12.92
N LEU A 252 -9.12 24.83 -11.98
CA LEU A 252 -9.82 25.45 -10.86
C LEU A 252 -8.82 26.10 -9.91
N ASN A 253 -9.18 27.28 -9.44
CA ASN A 253 -8.44 27.93 -8.37
C ASN A 253 -8.39 27.03 -7.13
N ARG A 254 -7.33 27.17 -6.33
CA ARG A 254 -7.10 26.39 -5.09
C ARG A 254 -8.30 26.42 -4.13
N THR A 255 -9.11 27.48 -4.17
CA THR A 255 -10.33 27.64 -3.36
C THR A 255 -11.54 26.84 -3.87
N GLU A 256 -11.53 26.50 -5.15
CA GLU A 256 -12.62 25.81 -5.85
C GLU A 256 -12.28 24.35 -6.16
N TRP A 257 -11.03 23.94 -5.93
CA TRP A 257 -10.59 22.57 -6.12
C TRP A 257 -11.34 21.61 -5.19
N TYR A 258 -11.74 20.46 -5.75
CA TYR A 258 -12.34 19.35 -5.03
C TYR A 258 -11.86 18.01 -5.59
N ASN A 259 -11.80 16.98 -4.75
CA ASN A 259 -11.40 15.63 -5.13
C ASN A 259 -12.57 14.85 -5.76
N ASP A 260 -12.31 13.61 -6.17
CA ASP A 260 -13.34 12.74 -6.79
C ASP A 260 -14.50 12.38 -5.83
N PHE A 261 -14.30 12.55 -4.53
CA PHE A 261 -15.29 12.37 -3.48
C PHE A 261 -16.04 13.67 -3.11
N GLY A 262 -15.74 14.78 -3.77
CA GLY A 262 -16.36 16.09 -3.51
C GLY A 262 -15.75 16.87 -2.33
N GLU A 263 -14.66 16.39 -1.75
CA GLU A 263 -13.96 17.01 -0.62
C GLU A 263 -13.02 18.12 -1.13
N LYS A 264 -12.97 19.22 -0.39
CA LYS A 264 -12.15 20.40 -0.72
C LYS A 264 -10.79 20.32 -0.03
N LEU A 265 -9.83 21.12 -0.50
CA LEU A 265 -8.52 21.24 0.15
C LEU A 265 -8.62 21.63 1.65
N SER A 266 -9.62 22.42 2.02
CA SER A 266 -9.90 22.78 3.42
C SER A 266 -10.20 21.57 4.31
N ASP A 267 -10.78 20.51 3.74
CA ASP A 267 -11.19 19.32 4.48
C ASP A 267 -9.96 18.47 4.88
N PHE A 268 -8.83 18.68 4.19
CA PHE A 268 -7.53 18.09 4.50
C PHE A 268 -6.66 18.99 5.40
N GLY A 269 -7.24 20.05 5.98
CA GLY A 269 -6.52 20.98 6.85
C GLY A 269 -5.51 21.88 6.11
N VAL A 270 -5.64 21.99 4.79
CA VAL A 270 -4.81 22.89 3.98
C VAL A 270 -5.32 24.32 4.14
N ASP A 271 -4.48 25.21 4.66
CA ASP A 271 -4.81 26.63 4.77
C ASP A 271 -4.82 27.29 3.39
N LEU A 272 -6.02 27.70 2.95
CA LEU A 272 -6.26 28.32 1.66
C LEU A 272 -5.77 29.77 1.59
N ASP A 273 -5.60 30.43 2.73
CA ASP A 273 -5.19 31.83 2.83
C ASP A 273 -3.68 32.01 3.04
N ALA A 274 -2.93 30.92 3.27
CA ALA A 274 -1.49 30.96 3.56
C ALA A 274 -0.58 31.43 2.39
N GLU A 275 -1.09 31.50 1.16
CA GLU A 275 -0.33 31.91 -0.05
C GLU A 275 -0.94 33.13 -0.78
N LYS A 276 -1.67 34.00 -0.08
CA LYS A 276 -2.11 35.29 -0.63
C LYS A 276 -1.04 36.37 -0.58
#